data_AF-A0A8S3UNG5-F1
#
_entry.id   AF-A0A8S3UNG5-F1
#
_cell.length_a   1.000
_cell.length_b   1.000
_cell.length_c   1.000
_cell.angle_alpha   90.00
_cell.angle_beta   90.00
_cell.angle_gamma   90.00
#
_symmetry.space_group_name_H-M   'P 1'
#
loop_
_entity.id
_entity.type
_entity.pdbx_description
1 polymer ?
#
loop_
_entity_poly.entity_id
_entity_poly.type
_entity_poly.pdbx_seq_one_letter_code
_entity_poly.pdbx_strand_id
1 'polypeptide(L)'
;MDEEPSTSSGIKRHIPQELQDDIDLIAAKRPHEEVKQIDLDDNQKRHLVVGICLQSVLTPALRKYVHSIFTVLYSELVNKYKIDTQIYPTHLQKDPNTEAVLNYEAVNNNKAIHDKCDTKYDYTIKNAVELSKLFLETHKTHYEEFDKTLNSFALLELIVKLAGLIKF
;
A
#
# COMPACT_ATOMS: atom_id res chain seq x y z
N MET A 1 -45.71 -21.82 -57.38
CA MET A 1 -45.12 -21.52 -56.06
C MET A 1 -44.30 -22.73 -55.75
N ASP A 2 -42.97 -22.60 -55.83
CA ASP A 2 -41.98 -23.51 -55.23
C ASP A 2 -40.63 -22.77 -55.33
N GLU A 3 -40.25 -22.11 -54.24
CA GLU A 3 -38.87 -21.67 -53.98
C GLU A 3 -38.13 -22.86 -53.37
N GLU A 4 -36.94 -23.21 -53.90
CA GLU A 4 -35.92 -23.92 -53.13
C GLU A 4 -34.56 -23.21 -53.22
N PRO A 5 -33.80 -23.16 -52.11
CA PRO A 5 -32.67 -22.25 -51.93
C PRO A 5 -31.33 -22.85 -52.38
N SER A 6 -30.50 -22.00 -52.99
CA SER A 6 -29.13 -22.32 -53.39
C SER A 6 -28.24 -22.60 -52.17
N THR A 7 -27.71 -23.82 -52.06
CA THR A 7 -26.71 -24.19 -51.05
C THR A 7 -25.31 -23.74 -51.50
N SER A 8 -24.80 -22.69 -50.85
CA SER A 8 -23.41 -22.26 -50.97
C SER A 8 -22.49 -23.28 -50.26
N SER A 9 -21.90 -24.19 -51.03
CA SER A 9 -20.86 -25.10 -50.53
C SER A 9 -19.56 -24.32 -50.29
N GLY A 10 -19.21 -24.09 -49.02
CA GLY A 10 -17.98 -23.42 -48.62
C GLY A 10 -16.73 -24.21 -49.02
N ILE A 11 -15.74 -23.50 -49.56
CA ILE A 11 -14.46 -24.05 -50.00
C ILE A 11 -13.72 -24.65 -48.79
N LYS A 12 -13.60 -25.98 -48.73
CA LYS A 12 -12.71 -26.67 -47.77
C LYS A 12 -11.26 -26.42 -48.17
N ARG A 13 -10.56 -25.55 -47.44
CA ARG A 13 -9.12 -25.33 -47.60
C ARG A 13 -8.37 -26.47 -46.90
N HIS A 14 -7.60 -27.23 -47.66
CA HIS A 14 -6.70 -28.25 -47.12
C HIS A 14 -5.41 -27.58 -46.64
N ILE A 15 -5.06 -27.77 -45.37
CA ILE A 15 -3.82 -27.26 -44.78
C ILE A 15 -2.70 -28.25 -45.14
N PRO A 16 -1.60 -27.79 -45.76
CA PRO A 16 -0.42 -28.62 -46.02
C PRO A 16 0.16 -29.23 -44.74
N GLN A 17 0.56 -30.50 -44.81
CA GLN A 17 1.05 -31.29 -43.68
C GLN A 17 2.22 -30.60 -42.94
N GLU A 18 3.13 -29.95 -43.67
CA GLU A 18 4.28 -29.23 -43.09
C GLU A 18 3.87 -28.09 -42.16
N LEU A 19 2.77 -27.38 -42.50
CA LEU A 19 2.22 -26.34 -41.64
C LEU A 19 1.54 -26.94 -40.40
N GLN A 20 0.99 -28.15 -40.50
CA GLN A 20 0.45 -28.87 -39.35
C GLN A 20 1.57 -29.30 -38.40
N ASP A 21 2.67 -29.81 -38.95
CA ASP A 21 3.84 -30.23 -38.19
C ASP A 21 4.51 -29.04 -37.47
N ASP A 22 4.57 -27.87 -38.11
CA ASP A 22 5.06 -26.63 -37.50
C ASP A 22 4.13 -26.14 -36.37
N ILE A 23 2.80 -26.22 -36.57
CA ILE A 23 1.82 -25.89 -35.53
C ILE A 23 1.99 -26.81 -34.32
N ASP A 24 2.16 -28.10 -34.56
CA ASP A 24 2.32 -29.12 -33.52
C ASP A 24 3.68 -28.94 -32.79
N LEU A 25 4.74 -28.57 -33.51
CA LEU A 25 6.05 -28.24 -32.93
C LEU A 25 6.00 -26.97 -32.09
N ILE A 26 5.24 -25.95 -32.51
CA ILE A 26 5.02 -24.72 -31.74
C ILE A 26 4.17 -25.00 -30.49
N ALA A 27 3.18 -25.88 -30.59
CA ALA A 27 2.37 -26.34 -29.46
C ALA A 27 3.23 -27.12 -28.45
N ALA A 28 4.15 -27.96 -28.93
CA ALA A 28 5.06 -28.74 -28.08
C ALA A 28 6.18 -27.91 -27.44
N LYS A 29 6.60 -26.79 -28.07
CA LYS A 29 7.66 -25.89 -27.54
C LYS A 29 7.18 -24.88 -26.51
N ARG A 30 5.88 -24.66 -26.36
CA ARG A 30 5.36 -23.90 -25.21
C ARG A 30 5.31 -24.88 -24.03
N PRO A 31 6.14 -24.73 -22.99
CA PRO A 31 5.70 -25.23 -21.70
C PRO A 31 4.38 -24.50 -21.43
N HIS A 32 3.26 -25.23 -21.51
CA HIS A 32 2.09 -24.85 -20.74
C HIS A 32 2.60 -24.85 -19.30
N GLU A 33 3.00 -23.69 -18.79
CA GLU A 33 2.91 -23.45 -17.36
C GLU A 33 1.45 -23.79 -17.04
N GLU A 34 1.24 -24.98 -16.49
CA GLU A 34 -0.01 -25.34 -15.85
C GLU A 34 -0.24 -24.21 -14.85
N VAL A 35 -1.12 -23.28 -15.21
CA VAL A 35 -1.67 -22.33 -14.27
C VAL A 35 -2.35 -23.21 -13.26
N LYS A 36 -1.67 -23.49 -12.13
CA LYS A 36 -2.24 -24.23 -11.01
C LYS A 36 -3.52 -23.52 -10.66
N GLN A 37 -4.63 -24.09 -11.10
CA GLN A 37 -5.94 -23.54 -10.86
C GLN A 37 -6.13 -23.63 -9.35
N ILE A 38 -6.15 -22.48 -8.69
CA ILE A 38 -6.40 -22.42 -7.26
C ILE A 38 -7.87 -22.78 -7.08
N ASP A 39 -8.14 -24.05 -6.79
CA ASP A 39 -9.49 -24.53 -6.49
C ASP A 39 -9.88 -24.04 -5.09
N LEU A 40 -10.48 -22.85 -5.06
CA LEU A 40 -11.01 -22.26 -3.83
C LEU A 40 -12.46 -22.72 -3.64
N ASP A 41 -12.79 -23.14 -2.42
CA ASP A 41 -14.18 -23.33 -2.04
C ASP A 41 -14.95 -21.99 -2.07
N ASP A 42 -16.28 -22.05 -2.11
CA ASP A 42 -17.11 -20.84 -2.20
C ASP A 42 -16.92 -19.88 -1.02
N ASN A 43 -16.53 -20.39 0.15
CA ASN A 43 -16.24 -19.58 1.32
C ASN A 43 -14.92 -18.83 1.18
N GLN A 44 -13.89 -19.49 0.69
CA GLN A 44 -12.59 -18.90 0.37
C GLN A 44 -12.71 -17.85 -0.74
N LYS A 45 -13.53 -18.10 -1.77
CA LYS A 45 -13.85 -17.12 -2.81
C LYS A 45 -14.50 -15.87 -2.20
N ARG A 46 -15.49 -16.03 -1.32
CA ARG A 46 -16.14 -14.90 -0.63
C ARG A 46 -15.13 -14.10 0.21
N HIS A 47 -14.30 -14.76 1.01
CA HIS A 47 -13.28 -14.08 1.81
C HIS A 47 -12.25 -13.35 0.94
N LEU A 48 -11.86 -13.94 -0.18
CA LEU A 48 -10.95 -13.30 -1.14
C LEU A 48 -11.57 -12.01 -1.71
N VAL A 49 -12.83 -12.05 -2.14
CA VAL A 49 -13.54 -10.86 -2.64
C VAL A 49 -13.59 -9.77 -1.56
N VAL A 50 -13.95 -10.13 -0.33
CA VAL A 50 -13.96 -9.19 0.79
C VAL A 50 -12.57 -8.60 1.03
N GLY A 51 -11.52 -9.43 1.05
CA GLY A 51 -10.13 -8.98 1.20
C GLY A 51 -9.68 -8.01 0.10
N ILE A 52 -10.05 -8.29 -1.15
CA ILE A 52 -9.78 -7.41 -2.29
C ILE A 52 -10.53 -6.08 -2.12
N CYS A 53 -11.81 -6.11 -1.72
CA CYS A 53 -12.59 -4.89 -1.49
C CYS A 53 -12.00 -4.05 -0.35
N LEU A 54 -11.58 -4.68 0.76
CA LEU A 54 -10.90 -3.99 1.85
C LEU A 54 -9.62 -3.32 1.35
N GLN A 55 -8.81 -4.04 0.58
CA GLN A 55 -7.54 -3.50 0.10
C GLN A 55 -7.69 -2.44 -0.99
N SER A 56 -8.68 -2.56 -1.87
CA SER A 56 -8.86 -1.66 -3.02
C SER A 56 -9.76 -0.46 -2.75
N VAL A 57 -10.71 -0.58 -1.82
CA VAL A 57 -11.68 0.49 -1.51
C VAL A 57 -11.40 1.12 -0.16
N LEU A 58 -11.29 0.29 0.89
CA LEU A 58 -11.17 0.80 2.26
C LEU A 58 -9.77 1.39 2.52
N THR A 59 -8.71 0.68 2.13
CA THR A 59 -7.33 1.16 2.36
C THR A 59 -7.07 2.55 1.78
N PRO A 60 -7.44 2.88 0.52
CA PRO A 60 -7.29 4.24 -0.01
C PRO A 60 -8.11 5.29 0.74
N ALA A 61 -9.33 4.96 1.18
CA ALA A 61 -10.17 5.87 1.96
C ALA A 61 -9.53 6.18 3.32
N LEU A 62 -9.03 5.15 4.00
CA LEU A 62 -8.34 5.29 5.29
C LEU A 62 -7.02 6.06 5.16
N ARG A 63 -6.25 5.86 4.09
CA ARG A 63 -5.02 6.64 3.83
C ARG A 63 -5.31 8.13 3.73
N LYS A 64 -6.34 8.51 2.97
CA LYS A 64 -6.79 9.91 2.86
C LYS A 64 -7.22 10.49 4.20
N TYR A 65 -7.97 9.69 4.97
CA TYR A 65 -8.40 10.09 6.31
C TYR A 65 -7.21 10.34 7.24
N VAL A 66 -6.27 9.41 7.33
CA VAL A 66 -5.06 9.54 8.16
C VAL A 66 -4.21 10.72 7.70
N HIS A 67 -4.03 10.92 6.39
CA HIS A 67 -3.34 12.08 5.85
C HIS A 67 -3.99 13.40 6.30
N SER A 68 -5.33 13.49 6.27
CA SER A 68 -6.03 14.69 6.71
C SER A 68 -5.80 14.99 8.20
N ILE A 69 -5.84 13.98 9.06
CA ILE A 69 -5.56 14.14 10.50
C ILE A 69 -4.13 14.61 10.72
N PHE A 70 -3.15 13.95 10.09
CA PHE A 70 -1.74 14.32 10.27
C PHE A 70 -1.41 15.70 9.73
N THR A 71 -2.11 16.16 8.70
CA THR A 71 -1.94 17.54 8.18
C THR A 71 -2.38 18.58 9.21
N VAL A 72 -3.52 18.35 9.87
CA VAL A 72 -4.02 19.24 10.92
C VAL A 72 -3.10 19.16 12.14
N LEU A 73 -2.80 17.95 12.62
CA LEU A 73 -1.93 17.73 13.78
C LEU A 73 -0.54 18.35 13.56
N TYR A 74 0.04 18.19 12.37
CA TYR A 74 1.33 18.81 12.04
C TYR A 74 1.27 20.33 12.16
N SER A 75 0.24 20.95 11.59
CA SER A 75 0.06 22.40 11.65
C SER A 75 -0.09 22.89 13.10
N GLU A 76 -0.84 22.17 13.93
CA GLU A 76 -0.97 22.48 15.36
C GLU A 76 0.36 22.37 16.11
N LEU A 77 1.13 21.30 15.87
CA LEU A 77 2.40 21.06 16.53
C LEU A 77 3.48 22.07 16.11
N VAL A 78 3.52 22.48 14.85
CA VAL A 78 4.38 23.58 14.37
C VAL A 78 4.02 24.89 15.07
N ASN A 79 2.73 25.19 15.17
CA ASN A 79 2.28 26.45 15.76
C ASN A 79 2.59 26.53 17.27
N LYS A 80 2.27 25.47 18.02
CA LYS A 80 2.33 25.46 19.49
C LYS A 80 3.67 25.01 20.06
N TYR A 81 4.36 24.08 19.38
CA TYR A 81 5.56 23.42 19.90
C TYR A 81 6.79 23.53 19.00
N LYS A 82 6.66 24.20 17.84
CA LYS A 82 7.77 24.43 16.90
C LYS A 82 8.49 23.15 16.49
N ILE A 83 7.71 22.09 16.26
CA ILE A 83 8.23 20.74 15.96
C ILE A 83 9.13 20.70 14.71
N ASP A 84 8.97 21.68 13.82
CA ASP A 84 9.79 21.90 12.64
C ASP A 84 11.21 22.42 12.94
N THR A 85 11.44 22.96 14.13
CA THR A 85 12.74 23.54 14.54
C THR A 85 13.27 22.96 15.85
N GLN A 86 12.78 21.81 16.28
CA GLN A 86 13.19 21.21 17.55
C GLN A 86 14.62 20.69 17.52
N ILE A 87 15.27 20.76 18.69
CA ILE A 87 16.64 20.29 18.94
C ILE A 87 16.71 19.51 20.25
N TYR A 88 17.78 18.75 20.44
CA TYR A 88 18.09 18.13 21.73
C TYR A 88 18.48 19.18 22.79
N PRO A 89 18.07 19.05 24.07
CA PRO A 89 17.16 18.05 24.65
C PRO A 89 15.68 18.50 24.66
N THR A 90 15.37 19.66 24.08
CA THR A 90 14.07 20.34 24.20
C THR A 90 12.97 19.81 23.27
N HIS A 91 13.23 18.70 22.56
CA HIS A 91 12.27 18.09 21.64
C HIS A 91 11.08 17.48 22.41
N LEU A 92 9.94 17.38 21.74
CA LEU A 92 8.77 16.69 22.28
C LEU A 92 9.05 15.19 22.35
N GLN A 93 9.07 14.61 23.54
CA GLN A 93 9.21 13.15 23.70
C GLN A 93 7.88 12.41 23.52
N LYS A 94 6.77 13.09 23.76
CA LYS A 94 5.42 12.56 23.60
C LYS A 94 4.55 13.57 22.86
N ASP A 95 3.59 13.04 22.11
CA ASP A 95 2.53 13.85 21.54
C ASP A 95 1.60 14.35 22.66
N PRO A 96 1.36 15.66 22.76
CA PRO A 96 0.58 16.26 23.84
C PRO A 96 -0.93 15.99 23.75
N ASN A 97 -1.42 15.46 22.64
CA ASN A 97 -2.84 15.21 22.42
C ASN A 97 -3.20 13.73 22.60
N THR A 98 -2.29 12.82 22.27
CA THR A 98 -2.47 11.35 22.31
C THR A 98 -1.64 10.66 23.39
N GLU A 99 -0.69 11.36 24.02
CA GLU A 99 0.31 10.81 24.95
C GLU A 99 1.23 9.74 24.30
N ALA A 100 1.20 9.60 22.98
CA ALA A 100 2.03 8.66 22.26
C ALA A 100 3.51 9.06 22.35
N VAL A 101 4.38 8.10 22.66
CA VAL A 101 5.84 8.32 22.62
C VAL A 101 6.28 8.52 21.17
N LEU A 102 7.03 9.60 20.92
CA LEU A 102 7.50 9.98 19.60
C LEU A 102 8.84 9.33 19.29
N ASN A 103 8.88 8.54 18.22
CA ASN A 103 10.04 7.78 17.80
C ASN A 103 10.90 8.55 16.78
N TYR A 104 11.81 9.40 17.27
CA TYR A 104 12.73 10.15 16.40
C TYR A 104 13.78 9.29 15.69
N GLU A 105 13.99 8.05 16.13
CA GLU A 105 14.85 7.12 15.40
C GLU A 105 14.32 6.83 13.98
N ALA A 106 12.99 6.93 13.80
CA ALA A 106 12.31 6.57 12.56
C ALA A 106 12.25 7.68 11.48
N VAL A 107 12.78 8.88 11.78
CA VAL A 107 12.80 10.04 10.88
C VAL A 107 14.23 10.49 10.60
N ASN A 108 14.41 11.34 9.57
CA ASN A 108 15.68 11.96 9.19
C ASN A 108 16.88 11.00 9.07
N ASN A 109 16.63 9.71 8.82
CA ASN A 109 17.64 8.65 8.84
C ASN A 109 18.45 8.58 10.15
N ASN A 110 17.88 9.02 11.28
CA ASN A 110 18.56 9.08 12.57
C ASN A 110 19.15 7.72 12.98
N LYS A 111 18.39 6.63 12.81
CA LYS A 111 18.91 5.27 13.05
C LYS A 111 20.17 4.95 12.24
N ALA A 112 20.17 5.30 10.95
CA ALA A 112 21.25 4.92 10.05
C ALA A 112 22.52 5.76 10.29
N ILE A 113 22.35 7.03 10.64
CA ILE A 113 23.46 7.99 10.79
C ILE A 113 24.04 7.95 12.21
N HIS A 114 23.19 7.82 13.22
CA HIS A 114 23.55 8.01 14.62
C HIS A 114 23.35 6.77 15.50
N ASP A 115 22.86 5.66 14.93
CA ASP A 115 22.55 4.39 15.61
C ASP A 115 21.66 4.61 16.85
N LYS A 116 22.25 4.59 18.05
CA LYS A 116 21.56 4.81 19.33
C LYS A 116 21.94 6.11 20.03
N CYS A 117 22.68 6.99 19.35
CA CYS A 117 23.14 8.26 19.90
C CYS A 117 22.08 9.35 19.73
N ASP A 118 21.06 9.29 20.58
CA ASP A 118 19.91 10.22 20.59
C ASP A 118 20.32 11.70 20.61
N THR A 119 21.36 12.06 21.36
CA THR A 119 21.89 13.43 21.44
C THR A 119 22.29 14.05 20.09
N LYS A 120 22.54 13.23 19.07
CA LYS A 120 22.95 13.66 17.73
C LYS A 120 21.83 13.63 16.70
N TYR A 121 20.64 13.16 17.06
CA TYR A 121 19.53 13.04 16.13
C TYR A 121 19.11 14.41 15.60
N ASP A 122 18.64 14.43 14.36
CA ASP A 122 17.89 15.55 13.79
C ASP A 122 16.43 15.41 14.22
N TYR A 123 16.00 16.32 15.09
CA TYR A 123 14.66 16.37 15.67
C TYR A 123 13.68 17.25 14.86
N THR A 124 14.10 17.79 13.71
CA THR A 124 13.23 18.63 12.87
C THR A 124 12.23 17.78 12.08
N ILE A 125 10.96 18.18 12.07
CA ILE A 125 9.91 17.47 11.32
C ILE A 125 9.36 18.36 10.21
N LYS A 126 9.55 17.95 8.96
CA LYS A 126 9.35 18.82 7.78
C LYS A 126 7.93 18.79 7.23
N ASN A 127 7.17 17.74 7.52
CA ASN A 127 5.83 17.57 6.98
C ASN A 127 5.02 16.52 7.76
N ALA A 128 3.75 16.39 7.39
CA ALA A 128 2.81 15.42 7.97
C ALA A 128 3.24 13.95 7.78
N VAL A 129 3.95 13.61 6.69
CA VAL A 129 4.45 12.25 6.46
C VAL A 129 5.53 11.92 7.49
N GLU A 130 6.53 12.77 7.65
CA GLU A 130 7.57 12.59 8.68
C GLU A 130 6.98 12.57 10.09
N LEU A 131 5.99 13.41 10.37
CA LEU A 131 5.27 13.38 11.65
C LEU A 131 4.65 12.00 11.90
N SER A 132 3.98 11.41 10.91
CA SER A 132 3.37 10.09 11.08
C SER A 132 4.37 8.98 11.34
N LYS A 133 5.60 9.09 10.82
CA LYS A 133 6.68 8.13 11.10
C LYS A 133 7.07 8.12 12.58
N LEU A 134 6.92 9.24 13.31
CA LEU A 134 7.17 9.29 14.75
C LEU A 134 6.24 8.39 15.57
N PHE A 135 5.05 8.05 15.05
CA PHE A 135 4.07 7.22 15.77
C PHE A 135 4.28 5.72 15.54
N LEU A 136 5.26 5.35 14.72
CA LEU A 136 5.52 3.99 14.27
C LEU A 136 6.90 3.50 14.69
N GLU A 137 7.05 2.19 14.72
CA GLU A 137 8.36 1.54 14.85
C GLU A 137 9.18 1.73 13.57
N THR A 138 10.49 1.90 13.71
CA THR A 138 11.40 2.27 12.61
C THR A 138 11.35 1.33 11.40
N HIS A 139 11.03 0.05 11.59
CA HIS A 139 10.93 -0.89 10.47
C HIS A 139 9.65 -0.72 9.63
N LYS A 140 8.66 0.02 10.12
CA LYS A 140 7.36 0.26 9.46
C LYS A 140 7.30 1.60 8.72
N THR A 141 8.36 2.42 8.80
CA THR A 141 8.38 3.78 8.26
C THR A 141 8.98 3.89 6.86
N HIS A 142 9.11 2.76 6.16
CA HIS A 142 9.52 2.67 4.76
C HIS A 142 8.39 3.11 3.81
N TYR A 143 7.94 4.35 3.92
CA TYR A 143 6.98 4.98 3.02
C TYR A 143 7.29 6.47 2.83
N GLU A 144 7.00 6.99 1.65
CA GLU A 144 7.25 8.40 1.29
C GLU A 144 5.96 9.20 1.16
N GLU A 145 4.86 8.53 0.83
CA GLU A 145 3.55 9.13 0.69
C GLU A 145 2.48 8.23 1.33
N PHE A 146 1.49 8.87 1.97
CA PHE A 146 0.34 8.16 2.54
C PHE A 146 -0.43 7.35 1.48
N ASP A 147 -0.69 7.95 0.32
CA ASP A 147 -1.62 7.39 -0.67
C ASP A 147 -1.05 6.17 -1.41
N LYS A 148 0.28 6.13 -1.61
CA LYS A 148 0.94 5.12 -2.46
C LYS A 148 1.64 4.04 -1.67
N THR A 149 2.42 4.42 -0.66
CA THR A 149 3.44 3.54 -0.06
C THR A 149 3.13 3.10 1.37
N LEU A 150 2.17 3.72 2.04
CA LEU A 150 1.79 3.33 3.40
C LEU A 150 1.11 1.96 3.40
N ASN A 151 1.75 0.96 4.01
CA ASN A 151 1.19 -0.38 4.11
C ASN A 151 -0.02 -0.42 5.08
N SER A 152 -0.91 -1.40 4.89
CA SER A 152 -2.17 -1.49 5.64
C SER A 152 -1.96 -1.70 7.14
N PHE A 153 -0.85 -2.35 7.54
CA PHE A 153 -0.55 -2.60 8.96
C PHE A 153 -0.16 -1.32 9.70
N ALA A 154 0.77 -0.55 9.13
CA ALA A 154 1.16 0.77 9.63
C ALA A 154 -0.04 1.73 9.63
N LEU A 155 -0.89 1.68 8.60
CA LEU A 155 -2.11 2.47 8.54
C LEU A 155 -3.04 2.19 9.72
N LEU A 156 -3.29 0.91 10.03
CA LEU A 156 -4.11 0.53 11.17
C LEU A 156 -3.49 0.94 12.51
N GLU A 157 -2.18 0.79 12.65
CA GLU A 157 -1.44 1.24 13.84
C GLU A 157 -1.59 2.75 14.05
N LEU A 158 -1.42 3.55 12.99
CA LEU A 158 -1.65 5.00 13.04
C LEU A 158 -3.08 5.33 13.48
N ILE A 159 -4.09 4.66 12.93
CA ILE A 159 -5.49 4.89 13.33
C ILE A 159 -5.69 4.63 14.82
N VAL A 160 -5.10 3.55 15.36
CA VAL A 160 -5.19 3.22 16.80
C VAL A 160 -4.48 4.29 17.64
N LYS A 161 -3.29 4.76 17.22
CA LYS A 161 -2.56 5.83 17.92
C LYS A 161 -3.31 7.15 17.90
N LEU A 162 -4.00 7.46 16.80
CA LEU A 162 -4.80 8.66 16.63
C LEU A 162 -6.18 8.56 17.28
N ALA A 163 -6.62 7.39 17.76
CA ALA A 163 -7.95 7.22 18.34
C ALA A 163 -8.21 8.18 19.53
N GLY A 164 -7.16 8.60 20.25
CA GLY A 164 -7.25 9.63 21.30
C GLY A 164 -7.63 11.03 20.79
N LEU A 165 -7.44 11.31 19.49
CA LEU A 165 -7.82 12.57 18.83
C LEU A 165 -9.25 12.59 18.32
N ILE A 166 -9.86 11.41 18.12
CA ILE A 166 -11.19 11.28 17.53
C ILE A 166 -12.21 11.39 18.66
N LYS A 167 -12.65 12.62 18.96
CA LYS A 167 -13.80 12.88 19.82
C LYS A 167 -15.06 12.91 18.93
N PHE A 168 -15.96 11.94 19.13
CA PHE A 168 -17.32 11.97 18.58
C PHE A 168 -18.20 12.92 19.38
#